data_AF-A0A8H8JNZ9-F1
#
_entry.id   AF-A0A8H8JNZ9-F1
#
_cell.length_a   1.000
_cell.length_b   1.000
_cell.length_c   1.000
_cell.angle_alpha   90.00
_cell.angle_beta   90.00
_cell.angle_gamma   90.00
#
_symmetry.space_group_name_H-M   'P 1'
#
loop_
_entity.id
_entity.type
_entity.pdbx_description
1 polymer ?
#
loop_
_entity_poly.entity_id
_entity_poly.type
_entity_poly.pdbx_seq_one_letter_code
_entity_poly.pdbx_strand_id
1 'polypeptide(L)'
;MTVDNALIAYVFVISTLAVRKSNRVFECPSVFGATGTGKTTFVNDASGASFVIGHKSQSCTQDVSQSPVFQVKGRNVVLFDTPGFDDTELSDTEILRRIATFLTDSYKNGSKLTGILYFHRITDIRVGGISRRTFSVFRNLCGNDSLSNVLIVTNMWSDPPTQAQIDRETELGDHKDFFKPALEKGARMVRRSHKTKESAHEILNMLIGQEATAMKIQRELVDEQKKLAETRAAQEIERELRIAAEKHQAELAKAKAEVEAAQREREERARREREEQQARARAEEEKRAREREEIRRRIQEEQEQRRREAEAARAAQEAMERARREMEEAARRQREEAEAHARRLAERAAQLQREIDNRQDCILF
;
A
#
# COMPACT_ATOMS: atom_id res chain seq x y z
N MET A 1 -38.39 22.16 -0.81
CA MET A 1 -37.68 21.59 -1.99
C MET A 1 -38.70 21.05 -2.99
N THR A 2 -39.67 21.85 -3.42
CA THR A 2 -40.79 21.41 -4.30
C THR A 2 -40.98 22.31 -5.52
N VAL A 3 -40.16 23.36 -5.65
CA VAL A 3 -40.26 24.37 -6.71
C VAL A 3 -39.49 24.01 -7.99
N ASP A 4 -38.44 23.19 -7.93
CA ASP A 4 -37.66 22.80 -9.12
C ASP A 4 -38.32 21.70 -9.96
N ASN A 5 -38.99 20.72 -9.32
CA ASN A 5 -39.76 19.70 -10.05
C ASN A 5 -40.93 20.31 -10.84
N ALA A 6 -41.53 21.38 -10.33
CA ALA A 6 -42.60 22.09 -11.00
C ALA A 6 -42.09 22.83 -12.24
N LEU A 7 -40.90 23.44 -12.17
CA LEU A 7 -40.31 24.19 -13.30
C LEU A 7 -39.88 23.25 -14.44
N ILE A 8 -39.29 22.09 -14.13
CA ILE A 8 -38.93 21.06 -15.12
C ILE A 8 -40.19 20.48 -15.76
N ALA A 9 -41.22 20.17 -14.97
CA ALA A 9 -42.52 19.75 -15.50
C ALA A 9 -43.18 20.85 -16.35
N TYR A 10 -43.04 22.13 -16.01
CA TYR A 10 -43.61 23.25 -16.76
C TYR A 10 -42.90 23.50 -18.09
N VAL A 11 -41.55 23.44 -18.11
CA VAL A 11 -40.76 23.53 -19.35
C VAL A 11 -41.01 22.31 -20.25
N PHE A 12 -41.19 21.12 -19.65
CA PHE A 12 -41.57 19.91 -20.37
C PHE A 12 -43.00 19.97 -20.91
N VAL A 13 -43.97 20.48 -20.14
CA VAL A 13 -45.36 20.68 -20.59
C VAL A 13 -45.43 21.73 -21.68
N ILE A 14 -44.67 22.83 -21.60
CA ILE A 14 -44.62 23.86 -22.66
C ILE A 14 -43.93 23.30 -23.92
N SER A 15 -42.83 22.56 -23.79
CA SER A 15 -42.16 21.92 -24.94
C SER A 15 -43.03 20.83 -25.56
N THR A 16 -43.70 20.00 -24.75
CA THR A 16 -44.60 18.93 -25.22
C THR A 16 -45.90 19.48 -25.80
N LEU A 17 -46.42 20.60 -25.28
CA LEU A 17 -47.55 21.33 -25.85
C LEU A 17 -47.17 22.07 -27.13
N ALA A 18 -45.95 22.61 -27.23
CA ALA A 18 -45.41 23.17 -28.47
C ALA A 18 -45.16 22.06 -29.53
N VAL A 19 -44.69 20.89 -29.09
CA VAL A 19 -44.53 19.66 -29.90
C VAL A 19 -45.88 19.10 -30.36
N ARG A 20 -46.93 19.14 -29.53
CA ARG A 20 -48.29 18.68 -29.88
C ARG A 20 -49.08 19.67 -30.73
N LYS A 21 -48.85 20.98 -30.60
CA LYS A 21 -49.56 22.01 -31.41
C LYS A 21 -49.07 22.08 -32.86
N SER A 22 -47.90 21.54 -33.14
CA SER A 22 -47.36 21.44 -34.49
C SER A 22 -47.46 19.98 -34.93
N ASN A 23 -48.09 19.70 -36.07
CA ASN A 23 -48.19 18.36 -36.67
C ASN A 23 -46.81 17.81 -37.17
N ARG A 24 -45.71 18.12 -36.46
CA ARG A 24 -44.33 17.83 -36.81
C ARG A 24 -43.86 16.61 -36.02
N VAL A 25 -43.40 15.59 -36.73
CA VAL A 25 -42.74 14.41 -36.15
C VAL A 25 -41.37 14.82 -35.62
N PHE A 26 -41.07 14.49 -34.36
CA PHE A 26 -39.77 14.72 -33.73
C PHE A 26 -39.04 13.40 -33.53
N GLU A 27 -37.76 13.38 -33.90
CA GLU A 27 -36.85 12.30 -33.54
C GLU A 27 -36.22 12.65 -32.18
N CYS A 28 -36.32 11.73 -31.22
CA CYS A 28 -35.89 11.97 -29.84
C CYS A 28 -34.81 10.97 -29.40
N PRO A 29 -33.57 11.00 -29.94
CA PRO A 29 -32.53 10.11 -29.47
C PRO A 29 -32.05 10.46 -28.06
N SER A 30 -31.83 9.45 -27.23
CA SER A 30 -31.16 9.59 -25.94
C SER A 30 -29.72 9.09 -26.01
N VAL A 31 -28.80 9.83 -25.36
CA VAL A 31 -27.36 9.56 -25.39
C VAL A 31 -26.92 8.97 -24.06
N PHE A 32 -26.35 7.76 -24.08
CA PHE A 32 -25.88 6.98 -22.93
C PHE A 32 -24.40 6.63 -23.04
N GLY A 33 -23.80 6.20 -21.93
CA GLY A 33 -22.41 5.75 -21.85
C GLY A 33 -21.67 6.30 -20.64
N ALA A 34 -20.48 5.80 -20.36
CA ALA A 34 -19.68 6.20 -19.20
C ALA A 34 -19.29 7.69 -19.21
N THR A 35 -18.89 8.23 -18.06
CA THR A 35 -18.36 9.59 -17.97
C THR A 35 -17.10 9.77 -18.81
N GLY A 36 -17.01 10.90 -19.53
CA GLY A 36 -15.88 11.20 -20.40
C GLY A 36 -15.89 10.50 -21.77
N THR A 37 -16.94 9.78 -22.18
CA THR A 37 -17.02 9.14 -23.52
C THR A 37 -17.36 10.10 -24.67
N GLY A 38 -17.68 11.36 -24.37
CA GLY A 38 -17.95 12.41 -25.35
C GLY A 38 -19.43 12.64 -25.69
N LYS A 39 -20.36 12.23 -24.81
CA LYS A 39 -21.82 12.43 -24.94
C LYS A 39 -22.20 13.90 -25.13
N THR A 40 -21.86 14.75 -24.17
CA THR A 40 -22.14 16.20 -24.22
C THR A 40 -21.47 16.88 -25.41
N THR A 41 -20.24 16.48 -25.75
CA THR A 41 -19.56 16.97 -26.95
C THR A 41 -20.34 16.63 -28.22
N PHE A 42 -20.81 15.39 -28.35
CA PHE A 42 -21.64 15.00 -29.50
C PHE A 42 -22.96 15.79 -29.58
N VAL A 43 -23.61 16.03 -28.44
CA VAL A 43 -24.85 16.83 -28.39
C VAL A 43 -24.60 18.27 -28.83
N ASN A 44 -23.50 18.89 -28.37
CA ASN A 44 -23.08 20.22 -28.81
C ASN A 44 -22.77 20.24 -30.31
N ASP A 45 -21.99 19.27 -30.81
CA ASP A 45 -21.61 19.18 -32.22
C ASP A 45 -22.86 19.02 -33.13
N ALA A 46 -23.84 18.20 -32.71
CA ALA A 46 -25.04 17.95 -33.49
C ALA A 46 -26.02 19.15 -33.51
N SER A 47 -26.27 19.73 -32.34
CA SER A 47 -27.33 20.72 -32.14
C SER A 47 -26.87 22.18 -32.27
N GLY A 48 -25.55 22.42 -32.17
CA GLY A 48 -24.99 23.77 -32.02
C GLY A 48 -25.19 24.35 -30.62
N ALA A 49 -25.63 23.55 -29.64
CA ALA A 49 -25.67 23.93 -28.25
C ALA A 49 -24.27 24.19 -27.68
N SER A 50 -24.21 24.87 -26.54
CA SER A 50 -22.97 25.16 -25.81
C SER A 50 -23.08 24.66 -24.38
N PHE A 51 -23.47 23.40 -24.19
CA PHE A 51 -23.45 22.78 -22.87
C PHE A 51 -22.01 22.70 -22.36
N VAL A 52 -21.84 22.90 -21.05
CA VAL A 52 -20.52 22.94 -20.41
C VAL A 52 -19.87 21.56 -20.50
N ILE A 53 -18.68 21.50 -21.09
CA ILE A 53 -17.86 20.27 -21.20
C ILE A 53 -16.81 20.31 -20.09
N GLY A 54 -16.97 19.48 -19.06
CA GLY A 54 -15.99 19.36 -17.97
C GLY A 54 -14.80 18.48 -18.37
N HIS A 55 -13.59 19.05 -18.43
CA HIS A 55 -12.31 18.29 -18.54
C HIS A 55 -11.63 18.03 -17.19
N LYS A 56 -12.18 18.60 -16.11
CA LYS A 56 -11.79 18.37 -14.72
C LYS A 56 -13.08 17.95 -14.00
N SER A 57 -12.97 17.00 -13.09
CA SER A 57 -14.02 16.46 -12.21
C SER A 57 -14.87 17.54 -11.51
N GLN A 58 -15.77 18.13 -12.29
CA GLN A 58 -16.95 18.91 -11.92
C GLN A 58 -18.00 18.52 -12.95
N SER A 59 -18.82 17.54 -12.58
CA SER A 59 -19.80 16.88 -13.44
C SER A 59 -20.84 17.90 -13.94
N CYS A 60 -20.74 18.31 -15.20
CA CYS A 60 -21.62 19.35 -15.77
C CYS A 60 -22.95 18.82 -16.31
N THR A 61 -23.33 17.59 -15.99
CA THR A 61 -24.69 17.07 -16.22
C THR A 61 -25.12 16.27 -15.00
N GLN A 62 -25.52 17.00 -13.96
CA GLN A 62 -26.15 16.35 -12.80
C GLN A 62 -27.51 15.75 -13.21
N ASP A 63 -28.24 16.40 -14.12
CA ASP A 63 -29.54 15.93 -14.63
C ASP A 63 -29.54 15.70 -16.15
N VAL A 64 -30.55 14.96 -16.63
CA VAL A 64 -30.78 14.74 -18.07
C VAL A 64 -31.07 16.08 -18.74
N SER A 65 -30.26 16.45 -19.72
CA SER A 65 -30.31 17.76 -20.37
C SER A 65 -30.80 17.64 -21.81
N GLN A 66 -31.73 18.52 -22.19
CA GLN A 66 -32.36 18.51 -23.51
C GLN A 66 -31.71 19.54 -24.44
N SER A 67 -31.31 19.14 -25.64
CA SER A 67 -30.80 20.05 -26.67
C SER A 67 -31.90 21.00 -27.21
N PRO A 68 -31.52 22.15 -27.79
CA PRO A 68 -32.41 22.88 -28.70
C PRO A 68 -32.90 21.97 -29.84
N VAL A 69 -34.04 22.30 -30.42
CA VAL A 69 -34.53 21.64 -31.64
C VAL A 69 -33.61 22.02 -32.80
N PHE A 70 -33.10 21.02 -33.51
CA PHE A 70 -32.31 21.20 -34.73
C PHE A 70 -32.81 20.29 -35.84
N GLN A 71 -32.34 20.49 -37.07
CA GLN A 71 -32.77 19.69 -38.21
C GLN A 71 -31.66 18.76 -38.72
N VAL A 72 -32.05 17.52 -39.00
CA VAL A 72 -31.23 16.54 -39.71
C VAL A 72 -32.08 15.99 -40.85
N LYS A 73 -31.63 16.19 -42.10
CA LYS A 73 -32.37 15.82 -43.33
C LYS A 73 -33.84 16.25 -43.34
N GLY A 74 -34.12 17.46 -42.89
CA GLY A 74 -35.47 18.04 -42.87
C GLY A 74 -36.39 17.51 -41.76
N ARG A 75 -35.91 16.63 -40.87
CA ARG A 75 -36.63 16.23 -39.66
C ARG A 75 -36.15 17.01 -38.45
N ASN A 76 -37.08 17.36 -37.56
CA ASN A 76 -36.73 17.98 -36.29
C ASN A 76 -36.21 16.91 -35.33
N VAL A 77 -35.08 17.19 -34.71
CA VAL A 77 -34.40 16.32 -33.76
C VAL A 77 -34.22 17.04 -32.44
N VAL A 78 -34.41 16.32 -31.35
CA VAL A 78 -34.07 16.73 -29.98
C VAL A 78 -33.23 15.63 -29.36
N LEU A 79 -32.05 15.98 -28.84
CA LEU A 79 -31.18 15.05 -28.14
C LEU A 79 -31.32 15.22 -26.64
N PHE A 80 -31.32 14.08 -25.94
CA PHE A 80 -31.24 14.04 -24.48
C PHE A 80 -29.86 13.55 -24.06
N ASP A 81 -29.07 14.45 -23.48
CA ASP A 81 -27.80 14.12 -22.85
C ASP A 81 -28.07 13.56 -21.47
N THR A 82 -27.53 12.38 -21.17
CA THR A 82 -27.71 11.75 -19.85
C THR A 82 -26.43 11.82 -19.02
N PRO A 83 -26.53 11.88 -17.68
CA PRO A 83 -25.38 11.70 -16.82
C PRO A 83 -24.64 10.40 -17.16
N GLY A 84 -23.31 10.43 -17.11
CA GLY A 84 -22.51 9.24 -17.39
C GLY A 84 -22.49 8.28 -16.20
N PHE A 85 -22.58 6.98 -16.48
CA PHE A 85 -22.20 5.95 -15.51
C PHE A 85 -20.70 6.05 -15.19
N ASP A 86 -20.27 5.52 -14.04
CA ASP A 86 -18.90 5.63 -13.54
C ASP A 86 -18.46 7.09 -13.26
N ASP A 87 -19.38 7.90 -12.73
CA ASP A 87 -19.11 9.26 -12.29
C ASP A 87 -18.41 9.26 -10.91
N THR A 88 -17.54 10.25 -10.68
CA THR A 88 -16.80 10.39 -9.42
C THR A 88 -17.61 11.06 -8.31
N GLU A 89 -18.65 11.81 -8.68
CA GLU A 89 -19.52 12.59 -7.79
C GLU A 89 -20.86 11.89 -7.55
N LEU A 90 -21.41 11.25 -8.60
CA LEU A 90 -22.69 10.55 -8.54
C LEU A 90 -22.50 9.02 -8.56
N SER A 91 -23.22 8.31 -7.69
CA SER A 91 -23.25 6.84 -7.73
C SER A 91 -24.06 6.34 -8.94
N ASP A 92 -23.70 5.17 -9.47
CA ASP A 92 -24.44 4.55 -10.59
C ASP A 92 -25.93 4.34 -10.26
N THR A 93 -26.26 4.09 -8.99
CA THR A 93 -27.65 4.00 -8.50
C THR A 93 -28.41 5.31 -8.64
N GLU A 94 -27.75 6.44 -8.38
CA GLU A 94 -28.32 7.77 -8.49
C GLU A 94 -28.47 8.19 -9.96
N ILE A 95 -27.47 7.87 -10.80
CA ILE A 95 -27.52 8.07 -12.25
C ILE A 95 -28.68 7.25 -12.86
N LEU A 96 -28.80 5.97 -12.48
CA LEU A 96 -29.92 5.12 -12.91
C LEU A 96 -31.27 5.71 -12.49
N ARG A 97 -31.39 6.24 -11.27
CA ARG A 97 -32.62 6.88 -10.77
C ARG A 97 -33.02 8.08 -11.62
N ARG A 98 -32.06 8.95 -11.97
CA ARG A 98 -32.32 10.15 -12.80
C ARG A 98 -32.76 9.76 -14.21
N ILE A 99 -32.05 8.82 -14.83
CA ILE A 99 -32.40 8.25 -16.14
C ILE A 99 -33.79 7.62 -16.10
N ALA A 100 -34.07 6.78 -15.10
CA ALA A 100 -35.34 6.08 -14.95
C ALA A 100 -36.51 7.04 -14.77
N THR A 101 -36.33 8.11 -13.99
CA THR A 101 -37.33 9.17 -13.79
C THR A 101 -37.65 9.85 -15.11
N PHE A 102 -36.62 10.31 -15.83
CA PHE A 102 -36.77 10.94 -17.15
C PHE A 102 -37.50 10.03 -18.16
N LEU A 103 -37.07 8.77 -18.27
CA LEU A 103 -37.67 7.81 -19.20
C LEU A 103 -39.12 7.48 -18.84
N THR A 104 -39.43 7.40 -17.55
CA THR A 104 -40.79 7.15 -17.04
C THR A 104 -41.74 8.29 -17.38
N ASP A 105 -41.30 9.53 -17.13
CA ASP A 105 -42.11 10.72 -17.42
C ASP A 105 -42.32 10.89 -18.92
N SER A 106 -41.29 10.65 -19.74
CA SER A 106 -41.43 10.65 -21.20
C SER A 106 -42.44 9.60 -21.68
N TYR A 107 -42.37 8.38 -21.15
CA TYR A 107 -43.24 7.28 -21.55
C TYR A 107 -44.71 7.53 -21.20
N LYS A 108 -44.99 8.00 -19.96
CA LYS A 108 -46.35 8.35 -19.51
C LYS A 108 -46.98 9.47 -20.35
N ASN A 109 -46.16 10.36 -20.90
CA ASN A 109 -46.62 11.45 -21.76
C ASN A 109 -46.79 11.04 -23.24
N GLY A 110 -46.57 9.77 -23.57
CA GLY A 110 -46.74 9.20 -24.91
C GLY A 110 -45.53 9.40 -25.83
N SER A 111 -44.42 9.92 -25.32
CA SER A 111 -43.18 10.12 -26.08
C SER A 111 -42.32 8.86 -25.98
N LYS A 112 -42.22 8.12 -27.08
CA LYS A 112 -41.30 6.98 -27.22
C LYS A 112 -39.99 7.44 -27.85
N LEU A 113 -38.88 6.84 -27.44
CA LEU A 113 -37.56 7.12 -28.02
C LEU A 113 -37.48 6.50 -29.41
N THR A 114 -37.08 7.32 -30.40
CA THR A 114 -36.90 6.85 -31.78
C THR A 114 -35.51 6.27 -32.03
N GLY A 115 -34.53 6.55 -31.16
CA GLY A 115 -33.19 5.99 -31.22
C GLY A 115 -32.43 6.09 -29.91
N ILE A 116 -31.43 5.23 -29.73
CA ILE A 116 -30.59 5.20 -28.53
C ILE A 116 -29.13 5.21 -28.99
N LEU A 117 -28.35 6.16 -28.49
CA LEU A 117 -26.92 6.25 -28.78
C LEU A 117 -26.14 5.79 -27.54
N TYR A 118 -25.28 4.79 -27.66
CA TYR A 118 -24.38 4.37 -26.59
C TYR A 118 -22.93 4.72 -26.95
N PHE A 119 -22.32 5.63 -26.21
CA PHE A 119 -20.95 6.10 -26.43
C PHE A 119 -19.94 5.29 -25.65
N HIS A 120 -18.88 4.87 -26.34
CA HIS A 120 -17.75 4.14 -25.78
C HIS A 120 -16.41 4.71 -26.28
N ARG A 121 -15.41 4.82 -25.42
CA ARG A 121 -14.05 5.24 -25.84
C ARG A 121 -13.30 4.03 -26.35
N ILE A 122 -12.75 4.11 -27.57
CA ILE A 122 -11.95 3.02 -28.12
C ILE A 122 -10.66 2.77 -27.32
N THR A 123 -10.21 3.76 -26.55
CA THR A 123 -9.02 3.68 -25.70
C THR A 123 -9.24 3.00 -24.35
N ASP A 124 -10.48 2.64 -23.98
CA ASP A 124 -10.76 1.98 -22.70
C ASP A 124 -10.20 0.55 -22.69
N ILE A 125 -9.12 0.35 -21.93
CA ILE A 125 -8.39 -0.92 -21.81
C ILE A 125 -9.16 -1.92 -20.94
N ARG A 126 -9.06 -3.22 -21.26
CA ARG A 126 -9.65 -4.37 -20.55
C ARG A 126 -9.47 -4.37 -19.01
N VAL A 127 -8.46 -3.68 -18.48
CA VAL A 127 -8.05 -3.81 -17.07
C VAL A 127 -9.06 -3.20 -16.09
N GLY A 128 -9.98 -2.34 -16.53
CA GLY A 128 -10.91 -1.66 -15.61
C GLY A 128 -12.15 -2.44 -15.18
N GLY A 129 -12.66 -3.39 -15.98
CA GLY A 129 -13.99 -4.01 -15.77
C GLY A 129 -15.19 -3.02 -15.80
N ILE A 130 -14.92 -1.72 -15.68
CA ILE A 130 -15.84 -0.57 -15.62
C ILE A 130 -16.68 -0.47 -16.90
N SER A 131 -16.06 -0.51 -18.09
CA SER A 131 -16.83 -0.46 -19.34
C SER A 131 -17.73 -1.68 -19.58
N ARG A 132 -17.39 -2.86 -19.05
CA ARG A 132 -18.25 -4.05 -19.16
C ARG A 132 -19.48 -3.88 -18.27
N ARG A 133 -19.26 -3.39 -17.06
CA ARG A 133 -20.28 -3.10 -16.06
C ARG A 133 -21.33 -2.13 -16.59
N THR A 134 -20.87 -0.96 -17.02
CA THR A 134 -21.72 0.08 -17.60
C THR A 134 -22.51 -0.40 -18.83
N PHE A 135 -21.90 -1.21 -19.70
CA PHE A 135 -22.63 -1.77 -20.85
C PHE A 135 -23.69 -2.82 -20.43
N SER A 136 -23.40 -3.64 -19.42
CA SER A 136 -24.36 -4.62 -18.88
C SER A 136 -25.60 -3.93 -18.31
N VAL A 137 -25.40 -2.86 -17.53
CA VAL A 137 -26.48 -2.04 -16.98
C VAL A 137 -27.32 -1.42 -18.11
N PHE A 138 -26.67 -0.82 -19.10
CA PHE A 138 -27.33 -0.24 -20.28
C PHE A 138 -28.16 -1.30 -21.05
N ARG A 139 -27.61 -2.49 -21.29
CA ARG A 139 -28.33 -3.58 -21.97
C ARG A 139 -29.56 -4.02 -21.18
N ASN A 140 -29.47 -4.09 -19.86
CA ASN A 140 -30.61 -4.43 -19.00
C ASN A 140 -31.68 -3.32 -18.98
N LEU A 141 -31.27 -2.05 -19.13
CA LEU A 141 -32.15 -0.89 -19.24
C LEU A 141 -32.93 -0.90 -20.57
N CYS A 142 -32.25 -1.19 -21.68
CA CYS A 142 -32.85 -1.36 -23.01
C CYS A 142 -33.78 -2.58 -23.07
N GLY A 143 -33.31 -3.74 -22.60
CA GLY A 143 -33.90 -5.03 -22.91
C GLY A 143 -33.73 -5.43 -24.38
N ASN A 144 -34.03 -6.69 -24.71
CA ASN A 144 -33.74 -7.26 -26.02
C ASN A 144 -34.51 -6.59 -27.18
N ASP A 145 -35.75 -6.16 -26.94
CA ASP A 145 -36.64 -5.64 -27.98
C ASP A 145 -36.22 -4.28 -28.53
N SER A 146 -35.51 -3.46 -27.73
CA SER A 146 -35.13 -2.09 -28.13
C SER A 146 -33.71 -2.00 -28.69
N LEU A 147 -32.95 -3.11 -28.70
CA LEU A 147 -31.57 -3.14 -29.18
C LEU A 147 -31.43 -2.85 -30.68
N SER A 148 -32.46 -3.13 -31.49
CA SER A 148 -32.50 -2.74 -32.90
C SER A 148 -32.39 -1.23 -33.12
N ASN A 149 -32.81 -0.44 -32.12
CA ASN A 149 -32.78 1.02 -32.17
C ASN A 149 -31.52 1.58 -31.50
N VAL A 150 -30.58 0.73 -31.09
CA VAL A 150 -29.32 1.11 -30.45
C VAL A 150 -28.22 1.24 -31.49
N LEU A 151 -27.54 2.38 -31.44
CA LEU A 151 -26.32 2.65 -32.17
C LEU A 151 -25.17 2.85 -31.17
N ILE A 152 -24.23 1.92 -31.18
CA ILE A 152 -23.01 1.94 -30.38
C ILE A 152 -21.98 2.78 -31.12
N VAL A 153 -21.65 3.94 -30.55
CA VAL A 153 -20.72 4.91 -31.13
C VAL A 153 -19.37 4.79 -30.43
N THR A 154 -18.36 4.31 -31.15
CA THR A 154 -16.97 4.30 -30.65
C THR A 154 -16.29 5.63 -30.96
N ASN A 155 -15.70 6.26 -29.95
CA ASN A 155 -15.13 7.60 -30.01
C ASN A 155 -13.66 7.62 -29.55
N MET A 156 -12.99 8.78 -29.66
CA MET A 156 -11.58 9.00 -29.31
C MET A 156 -10.60 8.14 -30.13
N TRP A 157 -10.91 7.98 -31.40
CA TRP A 157 -10.04 7.36 -32.38
C TRP A 157 -8.81 8.23 -32.65
N SER A 158 -7.68 7.59 -32.92
CA SER A 158 -6.55 8.26 -33.55
C SER A 158 -6.85 8.44 -35.04
N ASP A 159 -6.26 9.46 -35.65
CA ASP A 159 -6.33 9.69 -37.09
C ASP A 159 -4.90 9.75 -37.67
N PRO A 160 -4.44 8.69 -38.38
CA PRO A 160 -5.16 7.45 -38.67
C PRO A 160 -5.31 6.52 -37.43
N PRO A 161 -6.28 5.56 -37.43
CA PRO A 161 -6.43 4.59 -36.36
C PRO A 161 -5.19 3.73 -36.14
N THR A 162 -4.83 3.51 -34.88
CA THR A 162 -3.73 2.60 -34.53
C THR A 162 -4.16 1.13 -34.62
N GLN A 163 -3.21 0.21 -34.85
CA GLN A 163 -3.52 -1.22 -34.87
C GLN A 163 -4.20 -1.69 -33.57
N ALA A 164 -3.73 -1.18 -32.41
CA ALA A 164 -4.34 -1.48 -31.12
C ALA A 164 -5.82 -1.06 -31.03
N GLN A 165 -6.21 0.07 -31.62
CA GLN A 165 -7.61 0.51 -31.67
C GLN A 165 -8.46 -0.36 -32.61
N ILE A 166 -7.88 -0.81 -33.73
CA ILE A 166 -8.55 -1.72 -34.67
C ILE A 166 -8.79 -3.09 -34.01
N ASP A 167 -7.76 -3.66 -33.38
CA ASP A 167 -7.86 -4.94 -32.66
C ASP A 167 -8.90 -4.83 -31.52
N ARG A 168 -8.96 -3.67 -30.87
CA ARG A 168 -9.92 -3.40 -29.80
C ARG A 168 -11.36 -3.34 -30.31
N GLU A 169 -11.60 -2.72 -31.46
CA GLU A 169 -12.94 -2.70 -32.05
C GLU A 169 -13.41 -4.10 -32.41
N THR A 170 -12.55 -4.91 -33.03
CA THR A 170 -12.85 -6.32 -33.34
C THR A 170 -13.20 -7.07 -32.06
N GLU A 171 -12.42 -6.91 -31.00
CA GLU A 171 -12.71 -7.54 -29.71
C GLU A 171 -14.04 -7.07 -29.11
N LEU A 172 -14.33 -5.77 -29.14
CA LEU A 172 -15.58 -5.21 -28.63
C LEU A 172 -16.80 -5.77 -29.39
N GLY A 173 -16.66 -5.98 -30.71
CA GLY A 173 -17.69 -6.58 -31.56
C GLY A 173 -17.85 -8.10 -31.39
N ASP A 174 -16.76 -8.83 -31.16
CA ASP A 174 -16.76 -10.30 -31.23
C ASP A 174 -16.85 -11.00 -29.87
N HIS A 175 -16.57 -10.30 -28.77
CA HIS A 175 -16.56 -10.92 -27.45
C HIS A 175 -17.96 -10.88 -26.79
N LYS A 176 -18.38 -12.03 -26.23
CA LYS A 176 -19.67 -12.19 -25.54
C LYS A 176 -19.88 -11.28 -24.32
N ASP A 177 -18.79 -10.83 -23.69
CA ASP A 177 -18.84 -9.92 -22.53
C ASP A 177 -18.92 -8.43 -22.93
N PHE A 178 -18.86 -8.10 -24.23
CA PHE A 178 -18.94 -6.73 -24.75
C PHE A 178 -20.18 -6.58 -25.64
N PHE A 179 -20.03 -6.08 -26.87
CA PHE A 179 -21.15 -5.64 -27.70
C PHE A 179 -21.76 -6.77 -28.52
N LYS A 180 -21.07 -7.91 -28.69
CA LYS A 180 -21.58 -9.06 -29.45
C LYS A 180 -23.05 -9.41 -29.15
N PRO A 181 -23.48 -9.57 -27.88
CA PRO A 181 -24.87 -9.94 -27.59
C PRO A 181 -25.88 -8.87 -28.02
N ALA A 182 -25.49 -7.60 -28.09
CA ALA A 182 -26.36 -6.54 -28.59
C ALA A 182 -26.37 -6.48 -30.12
N LEU A 183 -25.21 -6.67 -30.75
CA LEU A 183 -25.10 -6.75 -32.21
C LEU A 183 -25.93 -7.90 -32.77
N GLU A 184 -25.92 -9.07 -32.12
CA GLU A 184 -26.76 -10.23 -32.45
C GLU A 184 -28.27 -9.96 -32.31
N LYS A 185 -28.65 -8.88 -31.60
CA LYS A 185 -30.04 -8.43 -31.41
C LYS A 185 -30.39 -7.18 -32.22
N GLY A 186 -29.57 -6.83 -33.20
CA GLY A 186 -29.84 -5.76 -34.16
C GLY A 186 -29.23 -4.41 -33.81
N ALA A 187 -28.49 -4.28 -32.71
CA ALA A 187 -27.70 -3.07 -32.47
C ALA A 187 -26.63 -2.93 -33.55
N ARG A 188 -26.25 -1.70 -33.87
CA ARG A 188 -25.18 -1.40 -34.84
C ARG A 188 -24.03 -0.71 -34.14
N MET A 189 -22.80 -1.01 -34.56
CA MET A 189 -21.60 -0.32 -34.07
C MET A 189 -21.00 0.55 -35.18
N VAL A 190 -20.66 1.79 -34.84
CA VAL A 190 -20.12 2.77 -35.78
C VAL A 190 -18.99 3.58 -35.15
N ARG A 191 -17.99 3.92 -35.96
CA ARG A 191 -16.88 4.79 -35.55
C ARG A 191 -17.28 6.25 -35.71
N ARG A 192 -16.97 7.05 -34.69
CA ARG A 192 -16.96 8.50 -34.78
C ARG A 192 -15.51 9.00 -34.87
N SER A 193 -15.05 9.24 -36.09
CA SER A 193 -13.66 9.65 -36.34
C SER A 193 -13.40 11.12 -36.05
N HIS A 194 -14.40 12.00 -36.25
CA HIS A 194 -14.20 13.46 -36.13
C HIS A 194 -15.23 14.12 -35.21
N LYS A 195 -14.78 15.13 -34.46
CA LYS A 195 -15.63 15.96 -33.59
C LYS A 195 -16.21 17.14 -34.38
N THR A 196 -17.02 16.82 -35.38
CA THR A 196 -17.68 17.82 -36.24
C THR A 196 -19.18 17.60 -36.28
N LYS A 197 -19.90 18.65 -36.71
CA LYS A 197 -21.34 18.62 -36.91
C LYS A 197 -21.73 17.60 -37.98
N GLU A 198 -20.97 17.54 -39.06
CA GLU A 198 -21.19 16.64 -40.19
C GLU A 198 -21.14 15.19 -39.72
N SER A 199 -20.09 14.81 -38.98
CA SER A 199 -19.95 13.46 -38.41
C SER A 199 -21.08 13.14 -37.43
N ALA A 200 -21.53 14.11 -36.63
CA ALA A 200 -22.66 13.90 -35.74
C ALA A 200 -23.98 13.68 -36.51
N HIS A 201 -24.19 14.44 -37.60
CA HIS A 201 -25.38 14.33 -38.45
C HIS A 201 -25.41 13.02 -39.24
N GLU A 202 -24.26 12.52 -39.69
CA GLU A 202 -24.13 11.19 -40.32
C GLU A 202 -24.57 10.08 -39.36
N ILE A 203 -24.14 10.17 -38.09
CA ILE A 203 -24.54 9.22 -37.04
C ILE A 203 -26.04 9.28 -36.78
N LEU A 204 -26.59 10.49 -36.59
CA LEU A 204 -28.03 10.67 -36.35
C LEU A 204 -28.88 10.20 -37.52
N ASN A 205 -28.42 10.42 -38.75
CA ASN A 205 -29.12 9.98 -39.95
C ASN A 205 -29.35 8.46 -39.99
N MET A 206 -28.52 7.65 -39.34
CA MET A 206 -28.75 6.21 -39.24
C MET A 206 -29.93 5.82 -38.34
N LEU A 207 -30.36 6.72 -37.45
CA LEU A 207 -31.49 6.51 -36.53
C LEU A 207 -32.80 7.14 -37.02
N ILE A 208 -32.74 8.03 -38.01
CA ILE A 208 -33.92 8.71 -38.55
C ILE A 208 -34.86 7.70 -39.22
N GLY A 209 -36.16 7.78 -38.91
CA GLY A 209 -37.18 6.94 -39.51
C GLY A 209 -37.29 5.52 -38.94
N GLN A 210 -36.58 5.22 -37.85
CA GLN A 210 -36.79 4.00 -37.07
C GLN A 210 -38.13 4.08 -36.32
N GLU A 211 -38.81 2.93 -36.16
CA GLU A 211 -40.01 2.87 -35.33
C GLU A 211 -39.67 3.05 -33.86
N ALA A 212 -40.43 3.86 -33.14
CA ALA A 212 -40.14 4.19 -31.75
C ALA A 212 -40.44 2.99 -30.82
N THR A 213 -39.43 2.54 -30.08
CA THR A 213 -39.52 1.38 -29.19
C THR A 213 -39.32 1.80 -27.74
N ALA A 214 -40.17 1.28 -26.85
CA ALA A 214 -40.03 1.50 -25.42
C ALA A 214 -38.91 0.62 -24.84
N MET A 215 -38.06 1.22 -24.01
CA MET A 215 -37.02 0.52 -23.27
C MET A 215 -37.66 -0.37 -22.17
N LYS A 216 -36.99 -1.45 -21.81
CA LYS A 216 -37.46 -2.39 -20.78
C LYS A 216 -37.74 -1.71 -19.44
N ILE A 217 -36.87 -0.79 -19.02
CA ILE A 217 -37.08 -0.06 -17.75
C ILE A 217 -38.38 0.74 -17.74
N GLN A 218 -38.83 1.26 -18.89
CA GLN A 218 -40.09 1.99 -19.00
C GLN A 218 -41.28 1.05 -18.79
N ARG A 219 -41.25 -0.14 -19.40
CA ARG A 219 -42.27 -1.17 -19.20
C ARG A 219 -42.27 -1.69 -17.76
N GLU A 220 -41.10 -1.97 -17.19
CA GLU A 220 -40.96 -2.44 -15.80
C GLU A 220 -41.55 -1.44 -14.79
N LEU A 221 -41.27 -0.14 -14.95
CA LEU A 221 -41.72 0.89 -14.01
C LEU A 221 -43.16 1.37 -14.22
N VAL A 222 -43.65 1.37 -15.46
CA VAL A 222 -44.97 1.94 -15.80
C VAL A 222 -46.01 0.85 -16.03
N ASP A 223 -45.71 -0.13 -16.88
CA ASP A 223 -46.68 -1.16 -17.28
C ASP A 223 -46.76 -2.26 -16.21
N GLU A 224 -45.62 -2.69 -15.67
CA GLU A 224 -45.52 -3.73 -14.64
C GLU A 224 -45.54 -3.17 -13.20
N GLN A 225 -45.51 -1.85 -13.04
CA GLN A 225 -45.54 -1.13 -11.75
C GLN A 225 -44.47 -1.58 -10.73
N LYS A 226 -43.30 -2.04 -11.20
CA LYS A 226 -42.17 -2.39 -10.33
C LYS A 226 -41.54 -1.15 -9.70
N LYS A 227 -40.95 -1.33 -8.52
CA LYS A 227 -40.05 -0.32 -7.94
C LYS A 227 -38.73 -0.30 -8.69
N LEU A 228 -38.02 0.82 -8.67
CA LEU A 228 -36.71 0.95 -9.33
C LEU A 228 -35.72 -0.15 -8.90
N ALA A 229 -35.67 -0.48 -7.60
CA ALA A 229 -34.81 -1.52 -7.07
C ALA A 229 -35.13 -2.94 -7.61
N GLU A 230 -36.36 -3.17 -8.08
CA GLU A 230 -36.81 -4.46 -8.63
C GLU A 230 -36.55 -4.58 -10.14
N THR A 231 -36.13 -3.49 -10.79
CA THR A 231 -35.80 -3.48 -12.22
C THR A 231 -34.53 -4.28 -12.50
N ARG A 232 -34.44 -4.87 -13.70
CA ARG A 232 -33.26 -5.65 -14.08
C ARG A 232 -31.98 -4.81 -14.13
N ALA A 233 -32.09 -3.53 -14.48
CA ALA A 233 -30.96 -2.61 -14.49
C ALA A 233 -30.43 -2.35 -13.07
N ALA A 234 -31.31 -2.12 -12.09
CA ALA A 234 -30.89 -1.88 -10.70
C ALA A 234 -30.28 -3.13 -10.05
N GLN A 235 -30.88 -4.31 -10.30
CA GLN A 235 -30.35 -5.59 -9.82
C GLN A 235 -28.94 -5.89 -10.36
N GLU A 236 -28.66 -5.47 -11.60
CA GLU A 236 -27.33 -5.63 -12.18
C GLU A 236 -26.30 -4.73 -11.49
N ILE A 237 -26.64 -3.46 -11.22
CA ILE A 237 -25.77 -2.55 -10.43
C ILE A 237 -25.50 -3.15 -9.05
N GLU A 238 -26.53 -3.64 -8.36
CA GLU A 238 -26.38 -4.25 -7.03
C GLU A 238 -25.48 -5.49 -7.06
N ARG A 239 -25.64 -6.35 -8.08
CA ARG A 239 -24.79 -7.53 -8.29
C ARG A 239 -23.32 -7.13 -8.45
N GLU A 240 -23.05 -6.09 -9.22
CA GLU A 240 -21.71 -5.59 -9.47
C GLU A 240 -21.08 -4.93 -8.25
N LEU A 241 -21.86 -4.15 -7.50
CA LEU A 241 -21.44 -3.58 -6.22
C LEU A 241 -21.09 -4.68 -5.21
N ARG A 242 -21.88 -5.76 -5.14
CA ARG A 242 -21.59 -6.91 -4.28
C ARG A 242 -20.27 -7.58 -4.65
N ILE A 243 -20.06 -7.88 -5.94
CA ILE A 243 -18.81 -8.49 -6.42
C ILE A 243 -17.61 -7.58 -6.11
N ALA A 244 -17.76 -6.28 -6.32
CA ALA A 244 -16.70 -5.31 -6.01
C ALA A 244 -16.40 -5.28 -4.50
N ALA A 245 -17.43 -5.32 -3.65
CA ALA A 245 -17.28 -5.35 -2.20
C ALA A 245 -16.58 -6.63 -1.72
N GLU A 246 -16.97 -7.80 -2.23
CA GLU A 246 -16.33 -9.09 -1.92
C GLU A 246 -14.86 -9.09 -2.32
N LYS A 247 -14.54 -8.61 -3.53
CA LYS A 247 -13.16 -8.49 -4.00
C LYS A 247 -12.35 -7.54 -3.12
N HIS A 248 -12.90 -6.38 -2.78
CA HIS A 248 -12.24 -5.41 -1.92
C HIS A 248 -11.99 -5.96 -0.50
N GLN A 249 -12.96 -6.69 0.06
CA GLN A 249 -12.80 -7.36 1.35
C GLN A 249 -11.69 -8.42 1.32
N ALA A 250 -11.62 -9.22 0.25
CA ALA A 250 -10.55 -10.20 0.08
C ALA A 250 -9.17 -9.53 -0.05
N GLU A 251 -9.06 -8.43 -0.80
CA GLU A 251 -7.82 -7.64 -0.92
C GLU A 251 -7.41 -7.04 0.43
N LEU A 252 -8.35 -6.49 1.20
CA LEU A 252 -8.08 -5.98 2.55
C LEU A 252 -7.63 -7.08 3.50
N ALA A 253 -8.24 -8.27 3.44
CA ALA A 253 -7.84 -9.41 4.26
C ALA A 253 -6.41 -9.88 3.93
N LYS A 254 -6.08 -9.95 2.64
CA LYS A 254 -4.72 -10.30 2.18
C LYS A 254 -3.70 -9.27 2.63
N ALA A 255 -3.97 -7.98 2.43
CA ALA A 255 -3.07 -6.90 2.86
C ALA A 255 -2.85 -6.90 4.38
N LYS A 256 -3.90 -7.15 5.17
CA LYS A 256 -3.77 -7.31 6.63
C LYS A 256 -2.88 -8.49 7.01
N ALA A 257 -3.07 -9.65 6.38
CA ALA A 257 -2.25 -10.83 6.63
C ALA A 257 -0.77 -10.60 6.28
N GLU A 258 -0.48 -9.90 5.18
CA GLU A 258 0.88 -9.52 4.78
C GLU A 258 1.54 -8.59 5.81
N VAL A 259 0.81 -7.58 6.31
CA VAL A 259 1.30 -6.68 7.38
C VAL A 259 1.56 -7.45 8.67
N GLU A 260 0.66 -8.34 9.09
CA GLU A 260 0.86 -9.16 10.29
C GLU A 260 2.04 -10.11 10.15
N ALA A 261 2.22 -10.75 9.00
CA ALA A 261 3.36 -11.63 8.74
C ALA A 261 4.69 -10.87 8.80
N ALA A 262 4.76 -9.69 8.17
CA ALA A 262 5.94 -8.83 8.20
C ALA A 262 6.25 -8.34 9.63
N GLN A 263 5.22 -8.03 10.42
CA GLN A 263 5.39 -7.63 11.82
C GLN A 263 5.93 -8.79 12.67
N ARG A 264 5.40 -10.01 12.51
CA ARG A 264 5.89 -11.21 13.22
C ARG A 264 7.35 -11.50 12.87
N GLU A 265 7.72 -11.43 11.59
CA GLU A 265 9.11 -11.63 11.16
C GLU A 265 10.04 -10.59 11.79
N ARG A 266 9.61 -9.31 11.81
CA ARG A 266 10.37 -8.23 12.43
C ARG A 266 10.55 -8.42 13.93
N GLU A 267 9.50 -8.83 14.64
CA GLU A 267 9.55 -9.10 16.08
C GLU A 267 10.45 -10.31 16.40
N GLU A 268 10.37 -11.38 15.60
CA GLU A 268 11.22 -12.54 15.77
C GLU A 268 12.70 -12.22 15.49
N ARG A 269 12.99 -11.45 14.44
CA ARG A 269 14.35 -10.99 14.13
C ARG A 269 14.92 -10.14 15.27
N ALA A 270 14.13 -9.18 15.77
CA ALA A 270 14.54 -8.35 16.91
C ALA A 270 14.76 -9.16 18.19
N ARG A 271 13.96 -10.23 18.42
CA ARG A 271 14.17 -11.13 19.56
C ARG A 271 15.48 -11.90 19.43
N ARG A 272 15.75 -12.50 18.27
CA ARG A 272 17.00 -13.24 18.01
C ARG A 272 18.24 -12.35 18.18
N GLU A 273 18.20 -11.13 17.64
CA GLU A 273 19.30 -10.17 17.81
C GLU A 273 19.55 -9.80 19.27
N ARG A 274 18.49 -9.62 20.08
CA ARG A 274 18.61 -9.37 21.52
C ARG A 274 19.18 -10.56 22.27
N GLU A 275 18.74 -11.78 21.96
CA GLU A 275 19.24 -13.01 22.56
C GLU A 275 20.74 -13.21 22.25
N GLU A 276 21.15 -12.98 21.00
CA GLU A 276 22.55 -13.03 20.60
C GLU A 276 23.40 -11.96 21.31
N GLN A 277 22.90 -10.73 21.42
CA GLN A 277 23.60 -9.65 22.14
C GLN A 277 23.76 -9.98 23.64
N GLN A 278 22.72 -10.51 24.28
CA GLN A 278 22.78 -10.92 25.68
C GLN A 278 23.75 -12.08 25.89
N ALA A 279 23.76 -13.08 25.00
CA ALA A 279 24.69 -14.20 25.08
C ALA A 279 26.15 -13.73 24.93
N ARG A 280 26.43 -12.82 23.99
CA ARG A 280 27.76 -12.22 23.82
C ARG A 280 28.20 -11.43 25.05
N ALA A 281 27.31 -10.61 25.61
CA ALA A 281 27.61 -9.83 26.80
C ALA A 281 27.93 -10.71 28.02
N ARG A 282 27.14 -11.78 28.24
CA ARG A 282 27.39 -12.76 29.31
C ARG A 282 28.72 -13.48 29.13
N ALA A 283 29.02 -13.94 27.92
CA ALA A 283 30.29 -14.61 27.63
C ALA A 283 31.49 -13.68 27.87
N GLU A 284 31.37 -12.39 27.52
CA GLU A 284 32.41 -11.41 27.78
C GLU A 284 32.56 -11.11 29.29
N GLU A 285 31.44 -11.02 30.02
CA GLU A 285 31.45 -10.85 31.47
C GLU A 285 32.11 -12.05 32.19
N GLU A 286 31.77 -13.28 31.80
CA GLU A 286 32.41 -14.49 32.31
C GLU A 286 33.91 -14.51 32.01
N LYS A 287 34.32 -14.12 30.79
CA LYS A 287 35.73 -14.04 30.43
C LYS A 287 36.47 -13.03 31.31
N ARG A 288 35.91 -11.82 31.49
CA ARG A 288 36.47 -10.79 32.38
C ARG A 288 36.51 -11.26 33.84
N ALA A 289 35.53 -12.01 34.30
CA ALA A 289 35.51 -12.57 35.64
C ALA A 289 36.65 -13.59 35.84
N ARG A 290 36.85 -14.50 34.88
CA ARG A 290 37.96 -15.48 34.89
C ARG A 290 39.32 -14.80 34.87
N GLU A 291 39.50 -13.79 34.01
CA GLU A 291 40.74 -13.00 33.94
C GLU A 291 41.02 -12.28 35.28
N ARG A 292 39.99 -11.69 35.90
CA ARG A 292 40.10 -11.05 37.23
C ARG A 292 40.48 -12.04 38.33
N GLU A 293 39.91 -13.25 38.29
CA GLU A 293 40.22 -14.30 39.26
C GLU A 293 41.66 -14.80 39.09
N GLU A 294 42.12 -14.97 37.85
CA GLU A 294 43.51 -15.36 37.57
C GLU A 294 44.52 -14.29 38.03
N ILE A 295 44.24 -13.01 37.75
CA ILE A 295 45.06 -11.90 38.25
C ILE A 295 45.09 -11.90 39.78
N ARG A 296 43.93 -12.08 40.44
CA ARG A 296 43.86 -12.13 41.90
C ARG A 296 44.71 -13.26 42.47
N ARG A 297 44.65 -14.46 41.85
CA ARG A 297 45.46 -15.60 42.25
C ARG A 297 46.96 -15.31 42.13
N ARG A 298 47.40 -14.74 40.99
CA ARG A 298 48.80 -14.36 40.79
C ARG A 298 49.29 -13.34 41.82
N ILE A 299 48.47 -12.33 42.15
CA ILE A 299 48.82 -11.33 43.18
C ILE A 299 48.96 -12.01 44.55
N GLN A 300 48.08 -12.96 44.90
CA GLN A 300 48.18 -13.70 46.15
C GLN A 300 49.43 -14.57 46.22
N GLU A 301 49.73 -15.32 45.15
CA GLU A 301 50.96 -16.13 45.02
C GLU A 301 52.22 -15.25 45.17
N GLU A 302 52.25 -14.10 44.49
CA GLU A 302 53.38 -13.15 44.57
C GLU A 302 53.52 -12.55 45.98
N GLN A 303 52.41 -12.19 46.63
CA GLN A 303 52.43 -11.69 48.01
C GLN A 303 52.92 -12.75 49.01
N GLU A 304 52.50 -14.01 48.84
CA GLU A 304 52.95 -15.11 49.69
C GLU A 304 54.44 -15.39 49.48
N GLN A 305 54.91 -15.38 48.22
CA GLN A 305 56.33 -15.54 47.92
C GLN A 305 57.17 -14.41 48.54
N ARG A 306 56.79 -13.14 48.34
CA ARG A 306 57.47 -11.99 48.96
C ARG A 306 57.49 -12.09 50.48
N ARG A 307 56.40 -12.58 51.09
CA ARG A 307 56.34 -12.81 52.54
C ARG A 307 57.33 -13.89 52.98
N ARG A 308 57.39 -15.04 52.29
CA ARG A 308 58.35 -16.12 52.57
C ARG A 308 59.79 -15.65 52.41
N GLU A 309 60.09 -14.89 51.36
CA GLU A 309 61.42 -14.30 51.12
C GLU A 309 61.80 -13.32 52.25
N ALA A 310 60.86 -12.48 52.70
CA ALA A 310 61.08 -11.57 53.81
C ALA A 310 61.30 -12.31 55.15
N GLU A 311 60.53 -13.36 55.42
CA GLU A 311 60.70 -14.22 56.61
C GLU A 311 62.06 -14.94 56.59
N ALA A 312 62.46 -15.51 55.44
CA ALA A 312 63.76 -16.16 55.27
C ALA A 312 64.93 -15.18 55.40
N ALA A 313 64.82 -13.98 54.84
CA ALA A 313 65.83 -12.93 54.97
C ALA A 313 66.02 -12.50 56.44
N ARG A 314 64.92 -12.36 57.20
CA ARG A 314 64.98 -12.07 58.64
C ARG A 314 65.65 -13.21 59.41
N ALA A 315 65.26 -14.46 59.15
CA ALA A 315 65.88 -15.62 59.81
C ALA A 315 67.38 -15.74 59.49
N ALA A 316 67.79 -15.45 58.26
CA ALA A 316 69.20 -15.43 57.87
C ALA A 316 69.98 -14.30 58.57
N GLN A 317 69.39 -13.10 58.70
CA GLN A 317 69.99 -12.01 59.48
C GLN A 317 70.17 -12.40 60.95
N GLU A 318 69.14 -12.97 61.58
CA GLU A 318 69.21 -13.43 62.97
C GLU A 318 70.26 -14.54 63.16
N ALA A 319 70.34 -15.51 62.24
CA ALA A 319 71.35 -16.56 62.28
C ALA A 319 72.77 -16.01 62.14
N MET A 320 72.97 -15.03 61.25
CA MET A 320 74.26 -14.36 61.06
C MET A 320 74.67 -13.55 62.30
N GLU A 321 73.72 -12.86 62.95
CA GLU A 321 73.99 -12.18 64.23
C GLU A 321 74.35 -13.16 65.34
N ARG A 322 73.65 -14.30 65.44
CA ARG A 322 73.99 -15.35 66.43
C ARG A 322 75.37 -15.92 66.18
N ALA A 323 75.69 -16.30 64.94
CA ALA A 323 77.00 -16.81 64.58
C ALA A 323 78.12 -15.79 64.85
N ARG A 324 77.86 -14.49 64.63
CA ARG A 324 78.79 -13.42 64.99
C ARG A 324 79.03 -13.36 66.50
N ARG A 325 77.96 -13.40 67.31
CA ARG A 325 78.08 -13.42 68.79
C ARG A 325 78.85 -14.64 69.28
N GLU A 326 78.57 -15.82 68.74
CA GLU A 326 79.29 -17.05 69.07
C GLU A 326 80.78 -16.98 68.69
N MET A 327 81.10 -16.41 67.52
CA MET A 327 82.49 -16.17 67.13
C MET A 327 83.19 -15.17 68.05
N GLU A 328 82.54 -14.07 68.42
CA GLU A 328 83.07 -13.08 69.36
C GLU A 328 83.32 -13.71 70.74
N GLU A 329 82.40 -14.55 71.23
CA GLU A 329 82.58 -15.29 72.48
C GLU A 329 83.70 -16.35 72.41
N ALA A 330 83.78 -17.12 71.31
CA ALA A 330 84.83 -18.10 71.11
C ALA A 330 86.22 -17.45 71.03
N ALA A 331 86.33 -16.32 70.34
CA ALA A 331 87.55 -15.52 70.30
C ALA A 331 87.93 -14.98 71.69
N ARG A 332 86.94 -14.58 72.50
CA ARG A 332 87.18 -14.16 73.89
C ARG A 332 87.71 -15.31 74.75
N ARG A 333 87.10 -16.50 74.67
CA ARG A 333 87.56 -17.69 75.40
C ARG A 333 88.97 -18.11 74.98
N GLN A 334 89.28 -18.11 73.69
CA GLN A 334 90.63 -18.41 73.21
C GLN A 334 91.67 -17.40 73.72
N ARG A 335 91.33 -16.10 73.79
CA ARG A 335 92.21 -15.10 74.40
C ARG A 335 92.42 -15.36 75.89
N GLU A 336 91.36 -15.64 76.64
CA GLU A 336 91.42 -15.97 78.07
C GLU A 336 92.27 -17.23 78.33
N GLU A 337 92.10 -18.28 77.52
CA GLU A 337 92.89 -19.52 77.60
C GLU A 337 94.37 -19.29 77.24
N ALA A 338 94.65 -18.51 76.21
CA ALA A 338 96.02 -18.15 75.83
C ALA A 338 96.71 -17.33 76.93
N GLU A 339 96.01 -16.39 77.55
CA GLU A 339 96.51 -15.63 78.71
C GLU A 339 96.76 -16.54 79.91
N ALA A 340 95.85 -17.47 80.22
CA ALA A 340 96.03 -18.44 81.30
C ALA A 340 97.21 -19.40 81.04
N HIS A 341 97.38 -19.86 79.80
CA HIS A 341 98.52 -20.69 79.40
C HIS A 341 99.84 -19.93 79.52
N ALA A 342 99.88 -18.66 79.09
CA ALA A 342 101.05 -17.80 79.24
C ALA A 342 101.42 -17.59 80.73
N ARG A 343 100.42 -17.40 81.61
CA ARG A 343 100.64 -17.30 83.06
C ARG A 343 101.25 -18.58 83.65
N ARG A 344 100.72 -19.75 83.29
CA ARG A 344 101.27 -21.05 83.75
C ARG A 344 102.70 -21.28 83.28
N LEU A 345 103.02 -20.90 82.03
CA LEU A 345 104.40 -20.98 81.52
C LEU A 345 105.33 -20.04 82.29
N ALA A 346 104.88 -18.82 82.60
CA ALA A 346 105.66 -17.87 83.39
C ALA A 346 105.89 -18.38 84.83
N GLU A 347 104.89 -18.98 85.47
CA GLU A 347 105.04 -19.62 86.78
C GLU A 347 106.03 -20.78 86.76
N ARG A 348 105.97 -21.65 85.74
CA ARG A 348 106.91 -22.77 85.56
C ARG A 348 108.34 -22.30 85.32
N ALA A 349 108.50 -21.23 84.54
CA ALA A 349 109.81 -20.61 84.31
C ALA A 349 110.38 -20.03 85.62
N ALA A 350 109.55 -19.36 86.42
CA ALA A 350 109.96 -18.85 87.73
C ALA A 350 110.31 -19.98 88.72
N GLN A 351 109.63 -21.13 88.63
CA GLN A 351 109.88 -22.29 89.48
C GLN A 351 111.19 -23.01 89.12
N LEU A 352 111.47 -23.18 87.82
CA LEU A 352 112.75 -23.70 87.32
C LEU A 352 113.91 -22.77 87.66
N GLN A 353 113.71 -21.46 87.61
CA GLN A 353 114.74 -20.49 88.01
C GLN A 353 115.10 -20.65 89.50
N ARG A 354 114.11 -20.85 90.37
CA ARG A 354 114.36 -21.13 91.80
C ARG A 354 115.07 -22.47 92.05
N GLU A 355 114.83 -23.49 91.23
CA GLU A 355 115.54 -24.78 91.32
C GLU A 355 116.99 -24.71 90.84
N ILE A 356 117.30 -23.82 89.88
CA ILE A 356 118.68 -23.54 89.46
C ILE A 356 119.42 -22.79 90.57
N ASP A 357 118.80 -21.76 91.16
CA ASP A 357 119.40 -20.98 92.24
C ASP A 357 119.68 -21.86 93.49
N ASN A 358 118.76 -22.76 93.86
CA ASN A 358 118.95 -23.70 94.98
C ASN A 358 120.01 -24.80 94.73
N ARG A 359 120.41 -25.06 93.46
CA ARG A 359 121.47 -26.03 93.15
C ARG A 359 122.87 -25.44 93.19
N GLN A 360 123.01 -24.11 93.18
CA GLN A 360 124.33 -23.46 93.28
C GLN A 360 124.84 -23.34 94.73
N ASP A 361 123.96 -23.44 95.74
CA ASP A 361 124.33 -23.26 97.16
C ASP A 361 124.77 -24.53 97.92
N CYS A 362 124.84 -25.71 97.27
CA CYS A 362 125.12 -27.00 97.94
C CYS A 362 126.47 -27.68 97.57
N ILE A 363 127.40 -27.02 96.85
CA ILE A 363 128.74 -27.61 96.53
C ILE A 363 129.90 -26.70 96.98
N LEU A 364 129.72 -25.94 98.06
CA LEU A 364 130.83 -25.38 98.85
C LEU A 364 130.68 -25.81 100.31
N PHE A 365 131.03 -27.06 100.59
CA PHE A 365 131.67 -27.50 101.83
C PHE A 365 132.48 -28.77 101.58
#